data_AF-A0A8S8XRC3-F1
#
_entry.id   AF-A0A8S8XRC3-F1
#
_cell.length_a   1.000
_cell.length_b   1.000
_cell.length_c   1.000
_cell.angle_alpha   90.00
_cell.angle_beta   90.00
_cell.angle_gamma   90.00
#
_symmetry.space_group_name_H-M   'P 1'
#
loop_
_entity.id
_entity.type
_entity.pdbx_description
1 polymer ?
#
loop_
_entity_poly.entity_id
_entity_poly.type
_entity_poly.pdbx_seq_one_letter_code
_entity_poly.pdbx_strand_id
1 'polypeptide(L)'
;MFFPSIAMDTHLHESYFVVAHFHYVLVGGTVFGFFAGIYYWWPKATGKMLSEKLGVLHFLTAFVSYNALFWPMHRLGVWGMTRRHHTYFVTTEEALGSLPMEAAGWNMFITVSGFIFFFSNFIMVFNMIVSSVRGEDAPDDPWGGWSFEWMTSSPPPAHTLYKLDDGSWGLPTLQDANEHIANEPGWLSSWFQRLMVEDEDKGDKGEVTH
;
A
#
# COMPACT_ATOMS: atom_id res chain seq x y z
N MET A 1 -3.82 10.43 -19.20
CA MET A 1 -4.59 11.43 -18.43
C MET A 1 -5.64 12.01 -19.37
N PHE A 2 -6.93 11.75 -19.16
CA PHE A 2 -7.99 12.06 -20.15
C PHE A 2 -8.63 13.45 -19.97
N PHE A 3 -8.65 13.96 -18.74
CA PHE A 3 -9.26 15.26 -18.37
C PHE A 3 -8.59 16.51 -18.95
N PRO A 4 -7.28 16.53 -19.29
CA PRO A 4 -6.69 17.67 -19.99
C PRO A 4 -7.21 17.85 -21.43
N SER A 5 -7.90 16.86 -22.00
CA SER A 5 -8.51 16.96 -23.33
C SER A 5 -9.93 17.47 -23.23
N ILE A 6 -10.21 18.64 -23.81
CA ILE A 6 -11.54 19.27 -23.81
C ILE A 6 -12.63 18.37 -24.41
N ALA A 7 -12.29 17.61 -25.46
CA ALA A 7 -13.23 16.73 -26.13
C ALA A 7 -13.69 15.58 -25.22
N MET A 8 -12.77 15.02 -24.44
CA MET A 8 -13.08 13.94 -23.51
C MET A 8 -13.70 14.47 -22.22
N ASP A 9 -13.23 15.61 -21.71
CA ASP A 9 -13.78 16.22 -20.50
C ASP A 9 -15.25 16.58 -20.72
N THR A 10 -15.63 17.17 -21.85
CA THR A 10 -17.04 17.52 -22.13
C THR A 10 -18.01 16.34 -21.94
N HIS A 11 -17.60 15.11 -22.28
CA HIS A 11 -18.42 13.91 -22.10
C HIS A 11 -18.33 13.32 -20.69
N LEU A 12 -17.15 13.36 -20.06
CA LEU A 12 -16.89 12.70 -18.78
C LEU A 12 -17.07 13.61 -17.58
N HIS A 13 -17.24 14.91 -17.80
CA HIS A 13 -17.42 15.92 -16.76
C HIS A 13 -18.64 15.60 -15.90
N GLU A 14 -18.54 15.86 -14.58
CA GLU A 14 -19.59 15.54 -13.60
C GLU A 14 -20.07 14.07 -13.58
N SER A 15 -19.35 13.13 -14.20
CA SER A 15 -19.68 11.70 -14.16
C SER A 15 -18.91 10.97 -13.05
N TYR A 16 -19.28 9.71 -12.82
CA TYR A 16 -18.54 8.78 -11.98
C TYR A 16 -17.10 8.57 -12.46
N PHE A 17 -16.78 8.87 -13.71
CA PHE A 17 -15.41 8.74 -14.24
C PHE A 17 -14.43 9.69 -13.54
N VAL A 18 -14.85 10.94 -13.28
CA VAL A 18 -14.04 11.92 -12.53
C VAL A 18 -13.83 11.44 -11.10
N VAL A 19 -14.88 10.92 -10.46
CA VAL A 19 -14.82 10.38 -9.10
C VAL A 19 -13.86 9.20 -9.04
N ALA A 20 -14.00 8.25 -9.97
CA ALA A 20 -13.18 7.06 -10.06
C ALA A 20 -11.71 7.41 -10.26
N HIS A 21 -11.40 8.34 -11.17
CA HIS A 21 -10.03 8.77 -11.43
C HIS A 21 -9.37 9.39 -10.21
N PHE A 22 -10.04 10.36 -9.57
CA PHE A 22 -9.49 11.05 -8.42
C PHE A 22 -9.18 10.07 -7.29
N HIS A 23 -10.10 9.16 -7.00
CA HIS A 23 -9.87 8.14 -5.98
C HIS A 23 -8.79 7.13 -6.40
N TYR A 24 -8.65 6.82 -7.69
CA TYR A 24 -7.58 5.93 -8.14
C TYR A 24 -6.20 6.50 -7.83
N VAL A 25 -6.02 7.80 -8.09
CA VAL A 25 -4.73 8.47 -7.87
C VAL A 25 -4.50 8.75 -6.38
N LEU A 26 -5.51 9.26 -5.68
CA LEU A 26 -5.37 9.61 -4.26
C LEU A 26 -5.25 8.37 -3.38
N VAL A 27 -6.11 7.38 -3.56
CA VAL A 27 -6.04 6.16 -2.75
C VAL A 27 -4.80 5.36 -3.15
N GLY A 28 -4.58 5.15 -4.46
CA GLY A 28 -3.41 4.44 -4.99
C GLY A 28 -2.07 5.07 -4.61
N GLY A 29 -1.96 6.40 -4.61
CA GLY A 29 -0.73 7.11 -4.28
C GLY A 29 -0.62 7.42 -2.79
N THR A 30 -1.57 8.19 -2.25
CA THR A 30 -1.48 8.73 -0.89
C THR A 30 -1.86 7.71 0.17
N VAL A 31 -2.98 6.98 0.01
CA VAL A 31 -3.44 6.04 1.05
C VAL A 31 -2.58 4.79 1.12
N PHE A 32 -2.25 4.18 -0.02
CA PHE A 32 -1.30 3.06 -0.04
C PHE A 32 0.11 3.50 0.36
N GLY A 33 0.54 4.71 0.01
CA GLY A 33 1.78 5.30 0.52
C GLY A 33 1.78 5.48 2.04
N PHE A 34 0.65 5.89 2.61
CA PHE A 34 0.47 5.98 4.06
C PHE A 34 0.52 4.61 4.73
N PHE A 35 -0.12 3.59 4.16
CA PHE A 35 0.01 2.21 4.65
C PHE A 35 1.46 1.73 4.59
N ALA A 36 2.14 1.94 3.47
CA ALA A 36 3.56 1.59 3.34
C ALA A 36 4.41 2.28 4.41
N GLY A 37 4.17 3.57 4.66
CA GLY A 37 4.82 4.31 5.74
C GLY A 37 4.56 3.72 7.13
N ILE A 38 3.33 3.32 7.44
CA ILE A 38 3.03 2.61 8.70
C ILE A 38 3.86 1.34 8.78
N TYR A 39 3.81 0.45 7.80
CA TYR A 39 4.55 -0.82 7.86
C TYR A 39 6.07 -0.61 7.94
N TYR A 40 6.59 0.42 7.29
CA TYR A 40 8.02 0.73 7.26
C TYR A 40 8.52 1.32 8.59
N TRP A 41 7.85 2.34 9.13
CA TRP A 41 8.29 3.05 10.35
C TRP A 41 7.70 2.51 11.65
N TRP A 42 6.76 1.55 11.61
CA TRP A 42 6.23 0.91 12.81
C TRP A 42 7.29 0.33 13.77
N PRO A 43 8.27 -0.47 13.31
CA PRO A 43 9.32 -0.97 14.20
C PRO A 43 10.13 0.18 14.81
N LYS A 44 10.30 1.28 14.09
CA LYS A 44 11.02 2.43 14.61
C LYS A 44 10.28 3.18 15.70
N ALA A 45 8.97 3.31 15.56
CA ALA A 45 8.13 4.02 16.53
C ALA A 45 7.86 3.19 17.80
N THR A 46 7.73 1.86 17.66
CA THR A 46 7.26 0.99 18.75
C THR A 46 8.30 0.00 19.28
N GLY A 47 9.42 -0.18 18.57
CA GLY A 47 10.41 -1.21 18.89
C GLY A 47 9.94 -2.64 18.61
N LYS A 48 8.82 -2.82 17.89
CA LYS A 48 8.20 -4.13 17.63
C LYS A 48 7.97 -4.36 16.15
N MET A 49 8.22 -5.59 15.67
CA MET A 49 7.94 -5.98 14.29
C MET A 49 6.45 -6.27 14.05
N LEU A 50 5.92 -5.81 12.90
CA LEU A 50 4.58 -6.18 12.44
C LEU A 50 4.58 -7.60 11.88
N SER A 51 3.49 -8.34 12.06
CA SER A 51 3.36 -9.65 11.44
C SER A 51 3.25 -9.52 9.92
N GLU A 52 4.21 -10.10 9.19
CA GLU A 52 4.22 -10.09 7.72
C GLU A 52 3.00 -10.81 7.13
N LYS A 53 2.57 -11.93 7.74
CA LYS A 53 1.40 -12.69 7.26
C LYS A 53 0.13 -11.85 7.27
N LEU A 54 -0.10 -11.10 8.36
CA LEU A 54 -1.25 -10.20 8.47
C LEU A 54 -1.09 -8.95 7.60
N GLY A 55 0.15 -8.46 7.43
CA GLY A 55 0.47 -7.35 6.52
C GLY A 55 0.15 -7.69 5.06
N VAL A 56 0.58 -8.86 4.59
CA VAL A 56 0.27 -9.38 3.26
C VAL A 56 -1.23 -9.57 3.08
N LEU A 57 -1.93 -10.13 4.07
CA LEU A 57 -3.38 -10.30 4.02
C LEU A 57 -4.09 -8.94 3.89
N HIS A 58 -3.70 -7.96 4.69
CA HIS A 58 -4.22 -6.60 4.60
C HIS A 58 -3.95 -5.99 3.21
N PHE A 59 -2.71 -6.08 2.71
CA PHE A 59 -2.35 -5.56 1.40
C PHE A 59 -3.18 -6.19 0.27
N LEU A 60 -3.27 -7.52 0.22
CA LEU A 60 -4.02 -8.21 -0.83
C LEU A 60 -5.52 -7.90 -0.77
N THR A 61 -6.11 -7.93 0.42
CA THR A 61 -7.54 -7.62 0.58
C THR A 61 -7.84 -6.16 0.23
N ALA A 62 -7.03 -5.21 0.71
CA ALA A 62 -7.17 -3.79 0.39
C ALA A 62 -6.94 -3.52 -1.10
N PHE A 63 -5.90 -4.08 -1.72
CA PHE A 63 -5.58 -3.87 -3.12
C PHE A 63 -6.66 -4.42 -4.05
N VAL A 64 -7.12 -5.67 -3.83
CA VAL A 64 -8.16 -6.27 -4.66
C VAL A 64 -9.50 -5.55 -4.51
N SER A 65 -9.91 -5.23 -3.28
CA SER A 65 -11.18 -4.52 -3.03
C SER A 65 -11.16 -3.09 -3.55
N TYR A 66 -10.03 -2.38 -3.45
CA TYR A 66 -9.84 -1.05 -4.03
C TYR A 66 -10.02 -1.06 -5.56
N ASN A 67 -9.37 -1.99 -6.26
CA ASN A 67 -9.52 -2.12 -7.71
C ASN A 67 -10.97 -2.50 -8.07
N ALA A 68 -11.56 -3.45 -7.35
CA ALA A 68 -12.96 -3.85 -7.52
C ALA A 68 -13.96 -2.70 -7.23
N LEU A 69 -13.60 -1.74 -6.39
CA LEU A 69 -14.42 -0.59 -6.06
C LEU A 69 -14.37 0.47 -7.17
N PHE A 70 -13.18 0.93 -7.56
CA PHE A 70 -13.04 2.10 -8.44
C PHE A 70 -12.95 1.76 -9.92
N TRP A 71 -12.53 0.54 -10.29
CA TRP A 71 -12.49 0.14 -11.70
C TRP A 71 -13.90 0.13 -12.32
N PRO A 72 -14.94 -0.47 -11.70
CA PRO A 72 -16.30 -0.41 -12.25
C PRO A 72 -16.88 1.00 -12.32
N MET A 73 -16.49 1.92 -11.43
CA MET A 73 -16.92 3.31 -11.49
C MET A 73 -16.46 4.01 -12.78
N HIS A 74 -15.31 3.65 -13.34
CA HIS A 74 -14.89 4.17 -14.65
C HIS A 74 -15.88 3.74 -15.75
N ARG A 75 -16.31 2.48 -15.73
CA ARG A 75 -17.30 1.95 -16.68
C ARG A 75 -18.65 2.65 -16.53
N LEU A 76 -19.15 2.79 -15.29
CA LEU A 76 -20.40 3.51 -15.01
C LEU A 76 -20.33 4.99 -15.42
N GLY A 77 -19.17 5.63 -15.24
CA GLY A 77 -18.93 7.00 -15.67
C GLY A 77 -19.00 7.17 -17.19
N VAL A 78 -18.45 6.21 -17.95
CA VAL A 78 -18.55 6.20 -19.42
C VAL A 78 -19.99 6.01 -19.89
N TRP A 79 -20.81 5.27 -19.14
CA TRP A 79 -22.25 5.14 -19.41
C TRP A 79 -23.08 6.39 -19.04
N GLY A 80 -22.45 7.45 -18.52
CA GLY A 80 -23.14 8.71 -18.22
C GLY A 80 -23.74 8.77 -16.82
N MET A 81 -23.35 7.89 -15.91
CA MET A 81 -23.79 7.96 -14.52
C MET A 81 -23.21 9.20 -13.84
N THR A 82 -24.06 10.20 -13.60
CA THR A 82 -23.67 11.48 -12.99
C THR A 82 -23.36 11.34 -11.51
N ARG A 83 -22.37 12.08 -11.01
CA ARG A 83 -22.03 12.10 -9.58
C ARG A 83 -23.11 12.82 -8.75
N ARG A 84 -23.11 12.61 -7.43
CA ARG A 84 -23.99 13.31 -6.46
C ARG A 84 -25.49 13.09 -6.62
N HIS A 85 -25.89 11.94 -7.18
CA HIS A 85 -27.29 11.52 -7.22
C HIS A 85 -27.50 10.36 -6.25
N HIS A 86 -28.63 10.39 -5.53
CA HIS A 86 -28.97 9.37 -4.52
C HIS A 86 -29.70 8.17 -5.13
N THR A 87 -30.34 8.34 -6.28
CA THR A 87 -31.06 7.29 -7.00
C THR A 87 -30.95 7.54 -8.50
N TYR A 88 -31.04 6.45 -9.27
CA TYR A 88 -30.95 6.47 -10.73
C TYR A 88 -32.13 5.72 -11.32
N PHE A 89 -32.72 6.27 -12.38
CA PHE A 89 -33.79 5.59 -13.12
C PHE A 89 -33.18 4.57 -14.07
N VAL A 90 -33.38 3.30 -13.77
CA VAL A 90 -32.93 2.17 -14.58
C VAL A 90 -34.12 1.72 -15.42
N THR A 91 -34.16 2.16 -16.68
CA THR A 91 -35.28 1.88 -17.61
C THR A 91 -34.75 1.31 -18.92
N THR A 92 -35.52 0.41 -19.55
CA THR A 92 -35.23 -0.15 -20.88
C THR A 92 -35.65 0.76 -22.03
N GLU A 93 -36.42 1.81 -21.76
CA GLU A 93 -36.74 2.83 -22.75
C GLU A 93 -35.55 3.79 -22.88
N GLU A 94 -35.16 4.10 -24.13
CA GLU A 94 -34.16 5.12 -24.49
C GLU A 94 -34.68 6.52 -24.13
N ALA A 95 -34.84 6.78 -22.85
CA ALA A 95 -35.05 8.11 -22.31
C ALA A 95 -33.69 8.78 -22.10
N LEU A 96 -33.56 10.06 -22.41
CA LEU A 96 -32.34 10.83 -22.18
C LEU A 96 -31.92 10.71 -20.70
N GLY A 97 -30.83 9.98 -20.41
CA GLY A 97 -30.35 9.71 -19.06
C GLY A 97 -30.70 8.34 -18.46
N SER A 98 -31.31 7.43 -19.23
CA SER A 98 -31.53 6.03 -18.81
C SER A 98 -30.22 5.25 -18.77
N LEU A 99 -29.89 4.65 -17.63
CA LEU A 99 -28.76 3.74 -17.49
C LEU A 99 -29.14 2.31 -17.87
N PRO A 100 -28.20 1.50 -18.41
CA PRO A 100 -28.47 0.10 -18.69
C PRO A 100 -28.86 -0.66 -17.42
N MET A 101 -29.68 -1.71 -17.55
CA MET A 101 -30.13 -2.54 -16.40
C MET A 101 -28.96 -3.06 -15.54
N GLU A 102 -27.82 -3.33 -16.19
CA GLU A 102 -26.59 -3.78 -15.54
C GLU A 102 -26.01 -2.75 -14.55
N ALA A 103 -26.29 -1.45 -14.72
CA ALA A 103 -25.76 -0.39 -13.87
C ALA A 103 -26.18 -0.56 -12.40
N ALA A 104 -27.37 -1.12 -12.13
CA ALA A 104 -27.78 -1.45 -10.77
C ALA A 104 -26.89 -2.54 -10.15
N GLY A 105 -26.57 -3.60 -10.92
CA GLY A 105 -25.69 -4.67 -10.48
C GLY A 105 -24.27 -4.18 -10.21
N TRP A 106 -23.73 -3.34 -11.07
CA TRP A 106 -22.42 -2.71 -10.88
C TRP A 106 -22.39 -1.80 -9.65
N ASN A 107 -23.44 -1.01 -9.40
CA ASN A 107 -23.51 -0.19 -8.18
C ASN A 107 -23.57 -1.03 -6.91
N MET A 108 -24.34 -2.12 -6.91
CA MET A 108 -24.35 -3.05 -5.78
C MET A 108 -22.96 -3.66 -5.55
N PHE A 109 -22.28 -4.09 -6.62
CA PHE A 109 -20.92 -4.62 -6.54
C PHE A 109 -19.91 -3.62 -5.97
N ILE A 110 -20.01 -2.35 -6.40
CA ILE A 110 -19.21 -1.23 -5.87
C ILE A 110 -19.47 -1.07 -4.37
N THR A 111 -20.74 -1.04 -3.93
CA THR A 111 -21.09 -0.91 -2.51
C THR A 111 -20.49 -2.04 -1.67
N VAL A 112 -20.64 -3.29 -2.11
CA VAL A 112 -20.06 -4.45 -1.41
C VAL A 112 -18.53 -4.35 -1.35
N SER A 113 -17.88 -4.01 -2.47
CA SER A 113 -16.42 -3.83 -2.53
C SER A 113 -15.94 -2.70 -1.61
N GLY A 114 -16.73 -1.64 -1.48
CA GLY A 114 -16.46 -0.53 -0.56
C GLY A 114 -16.50 -0.94 0.90
N PHE A 115 -17.46 -1.78 1.29
CA PHE A 115 -17.46 -2.36 2.64
C PHE A 115 -16.27 -3.29 2.87
N ILE A 116 -15.89 -4.11 1.88
CA ILE A 116 -14.70 -4.98 2.00
C ILE A 116 -13.43 -4.14 2.20
N PHE A 117 -13.27 -3.05 1.44
CA PHE A 117 -12.15 -2.12 1.61
C PHE A 117 -12.18 -1.42 2.98
N PHE A 118 -13.37 -1.06 3.48
CA PHE A 118 -13.49 -0.52 4.84
C PHE A 118 -13.06 -1.55 5.89
N PHE A 119 -13.51 -2.81 5.77
CA PHE A 119 -13.17 -3.87 6.71
C PHE A 119 -11.70 -4.33 6.64
N SER A 120 -11.04 -4.21 5.48
CA SER A 120 -9.62 -4.55 5.37
C SER A 120 -8.74 -3.71 6.32
N ASN A 121 -9.10 -2.44 6.56
CA ASN A 121 -8.39 -1.58 7.49
C ASN A 121 -8.40 -2.12 8.93
N PHE A 122 -9.43 -2.88 9.34
CA PHE A 122 -9.44 -3.53 10.65
C PHE A 122 -8.40 -4.64 10.75
N ILE A 123 -8.02 -5.28 9.65
CA ILE A 123 -6.92 -6.26 9.62
C ILE A 123 -5.60 -5.56 9.96
N MET A 124 -5.38 -4.35 9.42
CA MET A 124 -4.21 -3.53 9.75
C MET A 124 -4.21 -3.13 11.22
N VAL A 125 -5.32 -2.59 11.73
CA VAL A 125 -5.44 -2.19 13.14
C VAL A 125 -5.26 -3.39 14.07
N PHE A 126 -5.82 -4.54 13.73
CA PHE A 126 -5.62 -5.77 14.49
C PHE A 126 -4.16 -6.20 14.50
N ASN A 127 -3.46 -6.14 13.36
CA ASN A 127 -2.03 -6.44 13.28
C ASN A 127 -1.21 -5.51 14.18
N MET A 128 -1.51 -4.20 14.15
CA MET A 128 -0.86 -3.20 15.00
C MET A 128 -1.04 -3.53 16.49
N ILE A 129 -2.26 -3.80 16.94
CA ILE A 129 -2.55 -4.11 18.35
C ILE A 129 -1.84 -5.40 18.79
N VAL A 130 -1.91 -6.47 18.00
CA VAL A 130 -1.30 -7.76 18.33
C VAL A 130 0.22 -7.63 18.37
N SER A 131 0.83 -6.97 17.39
CA SER A 131 2.27 -6.75 17.34
C SER A 131 2.78 -5.84 18.45
N SER A 132 2.01 -4.85 18.90
CA SER A 132 2.40 -4.04 20.07
C SER A 132 2.50 -4.86 21.36
N VAL A 133 1.68 -5.90 21.54
CA VAL A 133 1.64 -6.70 22.77
C VAL A 133 2.52 -7.95 22.69
N ARG A 134 2.56 -8.60 21.52
CA ARG A 134 3.18 -9.93 21.32
C ARG A 134 4.20 -9.97 20.18
N GLY A 135 4.49 -8.83 19.54
CA GLY A 135 5.44 -8.77 18.44
C GLY A 135 6.87 -9.07 18.89
N GLU A 136 7.67 -9.55 17.94
CA GLU A 136 9.11 -9.71 18.09
C GLU A 136 9.77 -8.33 18.27
N ASP A 137 10.83 -8.27 19.08
CA ASP A 137 11.59 -7.04 19.26
C ASP A 137 12.29 -6.66 17.96
N ALA A 138 12.14 -5.40 17.56
CA ALA A 138 12.77 -4.91 16.35
C ALA A 138 14.25 -4.59 16.61
N PRO A 139 15.17 -5.00 15.73
CA PRO A 139 16.54 -4.50 15.76
C PRO A 139 16.58 -3.00 15.42
N ASP A 140 17.73 -2.35 15.67
CA ASP A 140 17.92 -0.92 15.41
C ASP A 140 17.69 -0.57 13.93
N ASP A 141 18.12 -1.45 13.03
CA ASP A 141 17.83 -1.45 11.61
C ASP A 141 17.21 -2.79 11.15
N PRO A 142 15.88 -2.89 11.04
CA PRO A 142 15.19 -4.10 10.58
C PRO A 142 15.22 -4.28 9.06
N TRP A 143 15.52 -3.22 8.29
CA TRP A 143 15.34 -3.21 6.83
C TRP A 143 16.65 -3.06 6.05
N GLY A 144 17.78 -2.77 6.70
CA GLY A 144 19.04 -2.44 6.02
C GLY A 144 18.99 -1.05 5.37
N GLY A 145 18.35 -0.08 6.02
CA GLY A 145 18.05 1.24 5.45
C GLY A 145 19.25 2.20 5.44
N TRP A 146 19.29 3.10 4.45
CA TRP A 146 20.42 4.03 4.25
C TRP A 146 20.21 5.41 4.86
N SER A 147 19.01 5.70 5.35
CA SER A 147 18.70 6.97 6.00
C SER A 147 19.24 7.01 7.44
N PHE A 148 19.56 8.21 7.93
CA PHE A 148 20.05 8.42 9.30
C PHE A 148 19.08 7.91 10.38
N GLU A 149 17.79 7.75 10.05
CA GLU A 149 16.81 7.19 10.97
C GLU A 149 17.16 5.77 11.39
N TRP A 150 17.84 4.96 10.56
CA TRP A 150 18.16 3.57 10.88
C TRP A 150 19.44 3.40 11.71
N MET A 151 20.16 4.49 12.00
CA MET A 151 21.38 4.47 12.81
C MET A 151 21.14 4.74 14.31
N THR A 152 19.89 4.95 14.71
CA THR A 152 19.52 5.12 16.12
C THR A 152 18.77 3.91 16.65
N SER A 153 18.59 3.79 17.97
CA SER A 153 17.86 2.68 18.55
C SER A 153 16.38 2.65 18.13
N SER A 154 15.75 1.49 18.25
CA SER A 154 14.31 1.31 18.03
C SER A 154 13.63 0.92 19.36
N PRO A 155 12.88 1.81 20.05
CA PRO A 155 12.55 3.20 19.72
C PRO A 155 13.71 4.18 19.93
N PRO A 156 13.69 5.35 19.25
CA PRO A 156 14.73 6.35 19.41
C PRO A 156 14.71 6.99 20.82
N PRO A 157 15.87 7.36 21.38
CA PRO A 157 15.94 8.07 22.64
C PRO A 157 15.34 9.48 22.49
N ALA A 158 14.93 10.08 23.62
CA ALA A 158 14.31 11.42 23.63
C ALA A 158 15.19 12.52 22.98
N HIS A 159 16.51 12.32 22.94
CA HIS A 159 17.47 13.15 22.23
C HIS A 159 18.25 12.31 21.21
N THR A 160 17.75 12.25 19.98
CA THR A 160 18.36 11.44 18.90
C THR A 160 19.70 11.99 18.41
N LEU A 161 19.86 13.32 18.43
CA LEU A 161 21.12 14.00 18.11
C LEU A 161 21.60 14.73 19.37
N TYR A 162 22.64 14.20 20.01
CA TYR A 162 23.26 14.86 21.16
C TYR A 162 24.57 15.53 20.74
N LYS A 163 24.88 16.61 21.45
CA LYS A 163 26.14 17.32 21.33
C LYS A 163 27.16 16.57 22.19
N LEU A 164 28.26 16.14 21.59
CA LEU A 164 29.37 15.55 22.31
C LEU A 164 30.07 16.64 23.15
N ASP A 165 30.79 16.24 24.19
CA ASP A 165 31.45 17.16 25.13
C ASP A 165 32.49 18.08 24.43
N ASP A 166 32.95 17.70 23.24
CA ASP A 166 33.86 18.47 22.37
C ASP A 166 33.15 19.57 21.54
N GLY A 167 31.84 19.69 21.65
CA GLY A 167 31.02 20.65 20.93
C GLY A 167 30.65 20.23 19.50
N SER A 168 31.09 19.06 19.04
CA SER A 168 30.67 18.45 17.79
C SER A 168 29.29 17.81 17.95
N TRP A 169 28.57 17.66 16.83
CA TRP A 169 27.34 16.88 16.80
C TRP A 169 27.71 15.41 16.68
N GLY A 170 27.17 14.55 17.56
CA GLY A 170 27.31 13.09 17.49
C GLY A 170 26.52 12.51 16.33
N LEU A 171 26.84 12.91 15.11
CA LEU A 171 26.23 12.40 13.88
C LEU A 171 26.72 10.96 13.67
N PRO A 172 25.80 9.97 13.58
CA PRO A 172 26.21 8.62 13.26
C PRO A 172 26.80 8.58 11.85
N THR A 173 27.92 7.89 11.69
CA THR A 173 28.54 7.65 10.38
C THR A 173 27.73 6.59 9.64
N LEU A 174 27.38 6.86 8.37
CA LEU A 174 26.81 5.86 7.47
C LEU A 174 27.72 4.61 7.45
N GLN A 175 27.29 3.53 8.10
CA GLN A 175 27.89 2.22 7.91
C GLN A 175 27.40 1.65 6.57
N ASP A 176 28.22 0.82 5.92
CA ASP A 176 27.87 0.25 4.62
C ASP A 176 26.70 -0.71 4.77
N ALA A 177 25.64 -0.50 3.98
CA ALA A 177 24.37 -1.22 4.13
C ALA A 177 24.49 -2.73 3.84
N ASN A 178 25.59 -3.15 3.20
CA ASN A 178 25.88 -4.55 2.90
C ASN A 178 26.36 -5.35 4.12
N GLU A 179 26.70 -4.70 5.23
CA GLU A 179 27.19 -5.38 6.44
C GLU A 179 26.06 -5.70 7.45
N HIS A 180 24.84 -5.23 7.20
CA HIS A 180 23.71 -5.40 8.10
C HIS A 180 22.79 -6.55 7.67
N ILE A 181 22.51 -7.45 8.62
CA ILE A 181 21.61 -8.58 8.43
C ILE A 181 20.17 -8.03 8.37
N ALA A 182 19.70 -7.71 7.18
CA ALA A 182 18.27 -7.53 6.96
C ALA A 182 17.55 -8.81 7.41
N ASN A 183 16.46 -8.66 8.18
CA ASN A 183 15.67 -9.82 8.59
C ASN A 183 15.27 -10.64 7.34
N GLU A 184 15.35 -11.97 7.45
CA GLU A 184 15.06 -12.86 6.31
C GLU A 184 13.68 -12.54 5.73
N PRO A 185 13.57 -12.39 4.39
CA PRO A 185 12.29 -12.12 3.75
C PRO A 185 11.31 -13.26 4.04
N GLY A 186 10.08 -12.95 4.46
CA GLY A 186 9.07 -13.98 4.66
C GLY A 186 8.73 -14.76 3.39
N TRP A 187 7.91 -15.79 3.55
CA TRP A 187 7.71 -16.80 2.51
C TRP A 187 7.21 -16.24 1.17
N LEU A 188 6.37 -15.19 1.18
CA LEU A 188 5.83 -14.58 -0.05
C LEU A 188 6.86 -13.67 -0.70
N SER A 189 7.60 -12.89 0.09
CA SER A 189 8.67 -12.02 -0.42
C SER A 189 9.81 -12.86 -0.98
N SER A 190 10.20 -13.94 -0.30
CA SER A 190 11.16 -14.94 -0.81
C SER A 190 10.67 -15.61 -2.11
N TRP A 191 9.39 -15.99 -2.20
CA TRP A 191 8.81 -16.53 -3.42
C TRP A 191 8.84 -15.53 -4.59
N PHE A 192 8.52 -14.26 -4.32
CA PHE A 192 8.53 -13.20 -5.34
C PHE A 192 9.96 -12.83 -5.75
N GLN A 193 10.90 -12.84 -4.81
CA GLN A 193 12.31 -12.59 -5.07
C GLN A 193 12.92 -13.68 -5.96
N ARG A 194 12.58 -14.96 -5.73
CA ARG A 194 12.93 -16.08 -6.63
C ARG A 194 12.35 -15.94 -8.04
N LEU A 195 11.25 -15.21 -8.20
CA LEU A 195 10.67 -14.94 -9.52
C LEU A 195 11.43 -13.82 -10.24
N MET A 196 11.93 -12.82 -9.50
CA MET A 196 12.53 -11.61 -10.04
C MET A 196 14.06 -11.68 -10.19
N VAL A 197 14.71 -12.52 -9.39
CA VAL A 197 16.16 -12.75 -9.43
C VAL A 197 16.38 -14.17 -9.95
N GLU A 198 17.08 -14.28 -11.06
CA GLU A 198 17.51 -15.58 -11.59
C GLU A 198 18.56 -16.15 -10.62
N ASP A 199 18.40 -17.41 -10.19
CA ASP A 199 19.36 -18.08 -9.30
C ASP A 199 20.74 -18.12 -10.01
N GLU A 200 21.65 -17.19 -9.69
CA GLU A 200 23.03 -17.25 -10.22
C GLU A 200 23.87 -18.40 -9.61
N ASP A 201 23.35 -19.15 -8.63
CA ASP A 201 24.10 -20.22 -7.94
C ASP A 201 23.67 -21.65 -8.32
N LYS A 202 23.81 -21.99 -9.60
CA LYS A 202 23.96 -23.39 -10.05
C LYS A 202 25.27 -23.63 -10.82
N GLY A 203 26.33 -22.91 -10.44
CA GLY A 203 27.58 -22.88 -11.17
C GLY A 203 28.86 -23.04 -10.37
N ASP A 204 28.87 -23.57 -9.14
CA ASP A 204 30.14 -24.02 -8.55
C ASP A 204 29.96 -25.14 -7.51
N LYS A 205 29.82 -26.37 -8.01
CA LYS A 205 30.07 -27.59 -7.25
C LYS A 205 31.09 -28.41 -8.04
N GLY A 206 32.36 -28.04 -7.93
CA GLY A 206 33.45 -28.79 -8.53
C GLY A 206 34.78 -28.56 -7.82
N GLU A 207 35.23 -29.58 -7.09
CA GLU A 207 36.62 -29.83 -6.71
C GLU A 207 37.28 -28.93 -5.66
N VAL A 208 37.12 -29.32 -4.39
CA VAL A 208 38.25 -29.31 -3.45
C VAL A 208 38.58 -30.75 -3.09
N THR A 209 39.51 -31.34 -3.85
CA THR A 209 40.17 -32.61 -3.51
C THR A 209 41.57 -32.32 -2.98
N HIS A 210 41.82 -32.80 -1.75
CA HIS A 210 43.09 -33.12 -1.08
C HIS A 210 44.19 -32.06 -0.96
#